data_AF-A0A1Y4QGH9-F1
#
_entry.id   AF-A0A1Y4QGH9-F1
#
_cell.length_a   1.000
_cell.length_b   1.000
_cell.length_c   1.000
_cell.angle_alpha   90.00
_cell.angle_beta   90.00
_cell.angle_gamma   90.00
#
_symmetry.space_group_name_H-M   'P 1'
#
loop_
_entity.id
_entity.type
_entity.pdbx_description
1 polymer ?
#
loop_
_entity_poly.entity_id
_entity_poly.type
_entity_poly.pdbx_seq_one_letter_code
_entity_poly.pdbx_strand_id
1 'polypeptide(L)'
;MSSIKIGNISNSNFAIGDNNEVKGNIIQGHEVINQADILAIQEELECAVKQLKEGTQIYNALNEVIDATKTNNSSSVISKIKKHKHSFTSSLAVNLISSGVYDLIKMILNI
;
A
#
# COMPACT_ATOMS: atom_id res chain seq x y z
N MET A 1 -28.40 1.51 -19.68
CA MET A 1 -26.98 1.12 -19.61
C MET A 1 -26.15 2.37 -19.35
N SER A 2 -25.35 2.34 -18.29
CA SER A 2 -24.62 3.49 -17.76
C SER A 2 -23.44 3.88 -18.66
N SER A 3 -23.26 5.18 -18.87
CA SER A 3 -22.19 5.77 -19.69
C SER A 3 -20.89 5.81 -18.88
N ILE A 4 -19.85 5.11 -19.36
CA ILE A 4 -18.49 5.22 -18.82
C ILE A 4 -17.82 6.41 -19.52
N LYS A 5 -17.58 7.47 -18.76
CA LYS A 5 -16.85 8.67 -19.19
C LYS A 5 -15.36 8.33 -19.26
N ILE A 6 -14.85 8.10 -20.47
CA ILE A 6 -13.41 7.89 -20.73
C ILE A 6 -12.72 9.25 -20.58
N GLY A 7 -11.81 9.35 -19.61
CA GLY A 7 -10.95 10.52 -19.40
C GLY A 7 -9.98 10.75 -20.56
N ASN A 8 -9.56 12.00 -20.74
CA ASN A 8 -8.74 12.48 -21.86
C ASN A 8 -7.46 11.63 -22.09
N ILE A 9 -7.36 11.05 -23.29
CA ILE A 9 -6.15 10.45 -23.84
C ILE A 9 -5.32 11.58 -24.44
N SER A 10 -4.19 11.95 -23.80
CA SER A 10 -3.18 12.79 -24.47
C SER A 10 -2.21 11.91 -25.23
N ASN A 11 -2.19 12.08 -26.54
CA ASN A 11 -1.38 11.32 -27.48
C ASN A 11 0.03 11.95 -27.56
N SER A 12 1.04 11.28 -27.04
CA SER A 12 2.45 11.64 -27.27
C SER A 12 3.14 10.47 -27.98
N ASN A 13 3.29 10.60 -29.30
CA ASN A 13 4.00 9.64 -30.15
C ASN A 13 5.51 9.70 -29.84
N PHE A 14 6.11 8.56 -29.51
CA PHE A 14 7.56 8.37 -29.63
C PHE A 14 7.81 7.58 -30.90
N ALA A 15 8.29 8.25 -31.95
CA ALA A 15 8.72 7.58 -33.17
C ALA A 15 10.12 6.97 -32.94
N ILE A 16 10.20 5.64 -32.96
CA ILE A 16 11.46 4.91 -33.15
C ILE A 16 11.26 4.03 -34.38
N GLY A 17 12.30 3.98 -35.21
CA GLY A 17 12.30 3.56 -36.61
C GLY A 17 11.68 2.20 -36.93
N ASP A 18 11.42 2.06 -38.23
CA ASP A 18 10.74 0.99 -38.93
C ASP A 18 10.70 -0.40 -38.27
N ASN A 19 9.46 -0.91 -38.25
CA ASN A 19 8.99 -2.29 -38.01
C ASN A 19 8.60 -2.65 -36.57
N ASN A 20 7.28 -2.76 -36.40
CA ASN A 20 6.50 -3.24 -35.25
C ASN A 20 6.49 -2.32 -34.02
N GLU A 21 5.59 -1.32 -34.07
CA GLU A 21 5.00 -0.71 -32.88
C GLU A 21 4.23 -1.79 -32.09
N VAL A 22 4.95 -2.56 -31.28
CA VAL A 22 4.35 -3.21 -30.12
C VAL A 22 3.93 -2.08 -29.22
N LYS A 23 2.62 -1.87 -29.06
CA LYS A 23 2.05 -0.94 -28.07
C LYS A 23 2.52 -1.36 -26.68
N GLY A 24 3.69 -0.87 -26.30
CA GLY A 24 4.16 -0.89 -24.93
C GLY A 24 3.21 -0.02 -24.14
N ASN A 25 2.26 -0.64 -23.45
CA ASN A 25 1.59 0.02 -22.33
C ASN A 25 2.68 0.46 -21.38
N ILE A 26 2.95 1.76 -21.34
CA ILE A 26 3.72 2.35 -20.25
C ILE A 26 2.82 2.26 -19.03
N ILE A 27 2.98 1.19 -18.25
CA ILE A 27 2.34 1.04 -16.95
C ILE A 27 3.01 2.09 -16.06
N GLN A 28 2.29 3.17 -15.80
CA GLN A 28 2.70 4.21 -14.87
C GLN A 28 2.89 3.59 -13.48
N GLY A 29 4.14 3.53 -13.02
CA GLY A 29 4.55 3.22 -11.64
C GLY A 29 4.15 1.84 -11.13
N HIS A 30 5.11 0.93 -10.97
CA HIS A 30 4.92 -0.23 -10.10
C HIS A 30 4.48 0.25 -8.72
N GLU A 31 3.22 0.05 -8.34
CA GLU A 31 2.80 0.22 -6.95
C GLU A 31 3.65 -0.73 -6.09
N VAL A 32 4.25 -0.20 -5.02
CA VAL A 32 5.19 -0.94 -4.15
C VAL A 32 4.53 -2.13 -3.47
N ILE A 33 3.20 -2.12 -3.37
CA ILE A 33 2.37 -3.20 -2.83
C ILE A 33 1.15 -3.39 -3.71
N ASN A 34 0.71 -4.63 -3.86
CA ASN A 34 -0.49 -5.01 -4.61
C ASN A 34 -1.69 -5.25 -3.67
N GLN A 35 -2.84 -5.62 -4.23
CA GLN A 35 -4.07 -5.86 -3.45
C GLN A 35 -3.96 -7.00 -2.43
N ALA A 36 -3.24 -8.08 -2.74
CA ALA A 36 -3.03 -9.18 -1.80
C ALA A 36 -2.17 -8.73 -0.61
N ASP A 37 -1.16 -7.89 -0.87
CA ASP A 37 -0.33 -7.31 0.19
C ASP A 37 -1.18 -6.39 1.11
N ILE A 38 -2.08 -5.58 0.53
CA ILE A 38 -3.00 -4.73 1.28
C ILE A 38 -3.91 -5.56 2.19
N LEU A 39 -4.44 -6.68 1.71
CA LEU A 39 -5.28 -7.58 2.49
C LEU A 39 -4.49 -8.25 3.63
N ALA A 40 -3.29 -8.75 3.35
CA ALA A 40 -2.43 -9.35 4.37
C ALA A 40 -2.07 -8.36 5.48
N ILE A 41 -1.74 -7.11 5.11
CA ILE A 41 -1.53 -6.03 6.08
C ILE A 41 -2.79 -5.81 6.91
N GLN A 42 -3.97 -5.73 6.29
CA GLN A 42 -5.21 -5.49 7.02
C GLN A 42 -5.49 -6.58 8.07
N GLU A 43 -5.49 -7.85 7.67
CA GLU A 43 -5.81 -8.98 8.55
C GLU A 43 -4.87 -9.05 9.75
N GLU A 44 -3.57 -8.87 9.51
CA GLU A 44 -2.55 -8.91 10.55
C GLU A 44 -2.69 -7.74 11.53
N LEU A 45 -2.93 -6.52 11.01
CA LEU A 45 -3.11 -5.35 11.86
C LEU A 45 -4.41 -5.40 12.66
N GLU A 46 -5.50 -5.92 12.09
CA GLU A 46 -6.75 -6.16 12.83
C GLU A 46 -6.56 -7.18 13.97
N CYS A 47 -5.70 -8.18 13.78
CA CYS A 47 -5.32 -9.11 14.83
C CYS A 47 -4.47 -8.43 15.92
N ALA A 48 -3.44 -7.65 15.52
CA ALA A 48 -2.57 -6.94 16.44
C ALA A 48 -3.32 -5.92 17.30
N VAL A 49 -4.25 -5.17 16.72
CA VAL A 49 -5.05 -4.16 17.43
C VAL A 49 -5.89 -4.75 18.57
N LYS A 50 -6.42 -5.97 18.40
CA LYS A 50 -7.19 -6.67 19.46
C LYS A 50 -6.36 -7.00 20.70
N GLN A 51 -5.04 -7.04 20.57
CA GLN A 51 -4.11 -7.32 21.68
C GLN A 51 -3.59 -6.04 22.34
N LEU A 52 -3.92 -4.86 21.78
CA LEU A 52 -3.43 -3.57 22.24
C LEU A 52 -4.46 -2.85 23.11
N LYS A 53 -3.97 -2.05 24.05
CA LYS A 53 -4.82 -1.14 24.82
C LYS A 53 -5.26 0.04 23.95
N GLU A 54 -6.56 0.29 23.92
CA GLU A 54 -7.16 1.43 23.22
C GLU A 54 -6.56 2.77 23.65
N GLY A 55 -6.45 3.70 22.70
CA GLY A 55 -5.92 5.04 22.93
C GLY A 55 -4.39 5.14 23.02
N THR A 56 -3.66 4.02 22.98
CA THR A 56 -2.20 4.04 22.87
C THR A 56 -1.73 4.52 21.49
N GLN A 57 -0.51 5.07 21.39
CA GLN A 57 0.03 5.55 20.12
C GLN A 57 0.10 4.46 19.05
N ILE A 58 0.52 3.25 19.43
CA ILE A 58 0.56 2.10 18.52
C ILE A 58 -0.85 1.66 18.09
N TYR A 59 -1.82 1.63 19.02
CA TYR A 59 -3.21 1.32 18.70
C TYR A 59 -3.79 2.30 17.67
N ASN A 60 -3.56 3.60 17.85
CA ASN A 60 -4.04 4.62 16.91
C ASN A 60 -3.33 4.53 15.56
N ALA A 61 -2.01 4.27 15.57
CA ALA A 61 -1.23 4.10 14.35
C ALA A 61 -1.69 2.91 13.50
N LEU A 62 -1.93 1.76 14.13
CA LEU A 62 -2.41 0.56 13.41
C LEU A 62 -3.82 0.79 12.85
N ASN A 63 -4.72 1.39 13.63
CA ASN A 63 -6.07 1.70 13.16
C ASN A 63 -6.08 2.68 11.97
N GLU A 64 -5.21 3.71 11.97
CA GLU A 64 -5.08 4.60 10.82
C GLU A 64 -4.62 3.89 9.53
N VAL A 65 -3.82 2.83 9.65
CA VAL A 65 -3.41 2.01 8.50
C VAL A 65 -4.53 1.06 8.07
N ILE A 66 -5.23 0.42 9.02
CA ILE A 66 -6.41 -0.42 8.75
C ILE A 66 -7.49 0.39 8.03
N ASP A 67 -7.73 1.64 8.42
CA ASP A 67 -8.72 2.47 7.73
C ASP A 67 -8.26 2.84 6.31
N ALA A 68 -6.95 2.95 6.07
CA ALA A 68 -6.41 3.15 4.74
C ALA A 68 -6.55 1.89 3.85
N THR A 69 -6.38 0.68 4.40
CA THR A 69 -6.50 -0.56 3.62
C THR A 69 -7.92 -0.75 3.07
N LYS A 70 -8.95 -0.33 3.83
CA LYS A 70 -10.36 -0.35 3.40
C LYS A 70 -10.64 0.49 2.14
N THR A 71 -9.76 1.44 1.80
CA THR A 71 -9.90 2.26 0.57
C THR A 71 -9.33 1.58 -0.68
N ASN A 72 -8.64 0.44 -0.55
CA ASN A 72 -7.92 -0.25 -1.61
C ASN A 72 -6.95 0.67 -2.41
N ASN A 73 -6.44 1.71 -1.75
CA ASN A 73 -5.50 2.65 -2.35
C ASN A 73 -4.10 2.41 -1.78
N SER A 74 -3.24 1.80 -2.60
CA SER A 74 -1.86 1.46 -2.25
C SER A 74 -1.07 2.66 -1.69
N SER A 75 -1.22 3.83 -2.33
CA SER A 75 -0.52 5.06 -1.97
C SER A 75 -0.96 5.59 -0.60
N SER A 76 -2.25 5.44 -0.27
CA SER A 76 -2.79 5.79 1.05
C SER A 76 -2.19 4.90 2.13
N VAL A 77 -2.17 3.58 1.92
CA VAL A 77 -1.60 2.60 2.85
C VAL A 77 -0.10 2.88 3.08
N ILE A 78 0.67 3.03 2.01
CA ILE A 78 2.10 3.37 2.07
C ILE A 78 2.33 4.67 2.85
N SER A 79 1.55 5.71 2.56
CA SER A 79 1.65 7.02 3.23
C SER A 79 1.41 6.90 4.73
N LYS A 80 0.38 6.15 5.14
CA LYS A 80 0.06 5.93 6.56
C LYS A 80 1.12 5.10 7.29
N ILE A 81 1.65 4.05 6.66
CA ILE A 81 2.75 3.26 7.23
C ILE A 81 3.99 4.15 7.44
N LYS A 82 4.36 4.96 6.43
CA LYS A 82 5.48 5.91 6.53
C LYS A 82 5.27 6.97 7.60
N LYS A 83 4.06 7.53 7.71
CA LYS A 83 3.68 8.49 8.77
C LYS A 83 3.94 7.90 10.16
N HIS A 84 3.64 6.63 10.36
CA HIS A 84 3.73 5.95 11.66
C HIS A 84 4.98 5.07 11.81
N LYS A 85 6.07 5.38 11.09
CA LYS A 85 7.32 4.60 11.09
C LYS A 85 7.77 4.17 12.49
N HIS A 86 7.82 5.10 13.44
CA HIS A 86 8.26 4.81 14.81
C HIS A 86 7.42 3.75 15.51
N SER A 87 6.10 3.77 15.31
CA SER A 87 5.18 2.77 15.87
C SER A 87 5.46 1.39 15.26
N PHE A 88 5.64 1.30 13.94
CA PHE A 88 5.93 0.05 13.23
C PHE A 88 7.33 -0.51 13.52
N THR A 89 8.30 0.34 13.87
CA THR A 89 9.64 -0.11 14.29
C THR A 89 9.76 -0.41 15.79
N SER A 90 8.68 -0.21 16.56
CA SER A 90 8.70 -0.50 18.00
C SER A 90 8.77 -2.01 18.24
N SER A 91 9.49 -2.45 19.27
CA SER A 91 9.57 -3.87 19.64
C SER A 91 8.20 -4.51 19.85
N LEU A 92 7.23 -3.72 20.33
CA LEU A 92 5.85 -4.16 20.49
C LEU A 92 5.19 -4.48 19.14
N ALA A 93 5.28 -3.61 18.13
CA ALA A 93 4.73 -3.88 16.80
C ALA A 93 5.41 -5.08 16.14
N VAL A 94 6.75 -5.17 16.24
CA VAL A 94 7.54 -6.27 15.68
C VAL A 94 7.13 -7.63 16.26
N ASN A 95 6.78 -7.67 17.54
CA ASN A 95 6.35 -8.91 18.20
C ASN A 95 4.88 -9.28 17.96
N LEU A 96 4.05 -8.32 17.52
CA LEU A 96 2.62 -8.53 17.30
C LEU A 96 2.27 -8.85 15.84
N ILE A 97 3.17 -8.55 14.90
CA ILE A 97 2.97 -8.70 13.47
C ILE A 97 3.82 -9.88 12.98
N SER A 98 3.20 -10.77 12.20
CA SER A 98 3.91 -11.88 11.57
C SER A 98 5.11 -11.41 10.74
N SER A 99 6.18 -12.22 10.69
CA SER A 99 7.42 -11.86 10.01
C SER A 99 7.21 -11.50 8.54
N GLY A 100 6.32 -12.20 7.82
CA GLY A 100 6.02 -11.93 6.42
C GLY A 100 5.40 -10.55 6.19
N VAL A 101 4.40 -10.17 7.00
CA VAL A 101 3.80 -8.83 6.90
C VAL A 101 4.77 -7.75 7.39
N TYR A 102 5.57 -8.06 8.40
CA TYR A 102 6.60 -7.14 8.87
C TYR A 102 7.69 -6.90 7.82
N ASP A 103 8.08 -7.92 7.03
CA ASP A 103 9.00 -7.76 5.91
C ASP A 103 8.44 -6.83 4.82
N LEU A 104 7.14 -6.92 4.51
CA LEU A 104 6.46 -5.97 3.62
C LEU A 104 6.50 -4.53 4.20
N ILE A 105 6.22 -4.38 5.49
CA ILE A 105 6.28 -3.08 6.17
C ILE A 105 7.70 -2.50 6.13
N LYS A 106 8.73 -3.32 6.35
CA LYS A 106 10.14 -2.90 6.24
C LYS A 106 10.48 -2.45 4.82
N MET A 107 10.02 -3.17 3.79
CA MET A 107 10.17 -2.77 2.40
C MET A 107 9.53 -1.40 2.14
N ILE A 108 8.32 -1.14 2.66
CA ILE A 108 7.65 0.16 2.53
C ILE A 108 8.42 1.29 3.23
N LEU A 109 9.03 0.98 4.38
CA LEU A 109 9.78 1.93 5.21
C LEU A 109 11.24 2.13 4.78
N ASN A 110 11.74 1.32 3.84
CA ASN A 110 13.13 1.23 3.43
C ASN A 110 14.09 1.05 4.63
N ILE A 111 13.86 0.02 5.44
CA ILE A 111 14.67 -0.34 6.63
C ILE A 111 14.99 -1.83 6.69
#